data_AF-E3BKP4-F1
#
_entry.id   AF-E3BKP4-F1
#
_cell.length_a   1.000
_cell.length_b   1.000
_cell.length_c   1.000
_cell.angle_alpha   90.00
_cell.angle_beta   90.00
_cell.angle_gamma   90.00
#
_symmetry.space_group_name_H-M   'P 1'
#
loop_
_entity.id
_entity.type
_entity.pdbx_description
1 polymer ?
#
loop_
_entity_poly.entity_id
_entity_poly.type
_entity_poly.pdbx_seq_one_letter_code
_entity_poly.pdbx_strand_id
1 'polypeptide(L)'
;MNYGVKYNLVTVLIMILLFLMSPVSANENSHLNAQSEIQSALDTLKRITFWTWEEEVSGLIQDYDNIDNSRIDAHYLMSELKMPRWGQKITDFLDLATLLLSFQSEQYQKNVQFEFDHAKEVINSFRYDINQLVLSVHPGFNLNHHSLASEYKGENIKIVVFDLFEPKLLASQREYYSDANIQAVQNFGNPVQLNHGNSVIDIIVSIAPHATIIPVSAESNTYNQAMAYLEARTDIHIINMSRAFSALDNRLDPQFSQRLNKILSRTIVTKSLGNTGTDLDENITPLRQSLGLGASGNLFAYDLALIKEFLPTISTNTDNLLLAVNLDTFAEQIALNATIPGDNTLATSRSLGTPADAVYTWSTGNFESGSSFAAPQLAAISALLWQAYQEQHPQQSSDIVNKVTQALKTHVRPSVLGSFNTGLGLVDADSALDNILGR
;
A
#
# COMPACT_ATOMS: atom_id res chain seq x y z
N MET A 1 34.40 -36.72 50.62
CA MET A 1 33.20 -37.54 50.32
C MET A 1 33.00 -37.54 48.82
N ASN A 2 33.25 -38.68 48.18
CA ASN A 2 32.99 -38.92 46.76
C ASN A 2 31.48 -39.02 46.54
N TYR A 3 30.88 -38.12 45.76
CA TYR A 3 29.57 -38.34 45.15
C TYR A 3 29.77 -38.62 43.66
N GLY A 4 30.08 -39.88 43.35
CA GLY A 4 30.04 -40.39 42.00
C GLY A 4 28.58 -40.62 41.59
N VAL A 5 28.01 -39.70 40.82
CA VAL A 5 26.75 -39.95 40.12
C VAL A 5 27.07 -40.83 38.91
N LYS A 6 26.82 -42.14 39.04
CA LYS A 6 26.81 -43.04 37.89
C LYS A 6 25.57 -42.75 37.07
N TYR A 7 25.71 -41.95 36.02
CA TYR A 7 24.73 -41.92 34.94
C TYR A 7 24.75 -43.29 34.28
N ASN A 8 23.68 -44.06 34.51
CA ASN A 8 23.52 -45.36 33.89
C ASN A 8 23.41 -45.12 32.37
N LEU A 9 24.28 -45.75 31.58
CA LEU A 9 24.37 -45.56 30.12
C LEU A 9 23.00 -45.78 29.45
N VAL A 10 22.17 -46.63 30.07
CA VAL A 10 20.78 -46.91 29.69
C VAL A 10 19.87 -45.69 29.85
N THR A 11 20.04 -44.88 30.90
CA THR A 11 19.22 -43.67 31.13
C THR A 11 19.56 -42.55 30.15
N VAL A 12 20.83 -42.44 29.77
CA VAL A 12 21.28 -41.51 28.72
C VAL A 12 20.79 -41.98 27.35
N LEU A 13 20.83 -43.27 27.05
CA LEU A 13 20.27 -43.82 25.81
C LEU A 13 18.75 -43.64 25.72
N ILE A 14 18.01 -43.83 26.82
CA ILE A 14 16.56 -43.63 26.87
C ILE A 14 16.20 -42.15 26.68
N MET A 15 16.95 -41.21 27.28
CA MET A 15 16.73 -39.78 27.03
C MET A 15 17.06 -39.36 25.59
N ILE A 16 18.10 -39.93 24.98
CA ILE A 16 18.44 -39.68 23.57
C ILE A 16 17.39 -40.30 22.64
N LEU A 17 16.86 -41.49 22.97
CA LEU A 17 15.73 -42.09 22.24
C LEU A 17 14.44 -41.30 22.42
N LEU A 18 14.17 -40.71 23.58
CA LEU A 18 13.01 -39.85 23.81
C LEU A 18 13.14 -38.46 23.13
N PHE A 19 14.36 -37.95 22.95
CA PHE A 19 14.63 -36.72 22.20
C PHE A 19 14.64 -36.95 20.67
N LEU A 20 15.05 -38.13 20.21
CA LEU A 20 15.04 -38.51 18.79
C LEU A 20 13.68 -39.09 18.34
N MET A 21 12.78 -39.38 19.29
CA MET A 21 11.38 -39.73 19.06
C MET A 21 10.44 -38.57 19.41
N SER A 22 10.85 -37.32 19.16
CA SER A 22 9.85 -36.30 18.84
C SER A 22 9.18 -36.74 17.55
N PRO A 23 7.88 -37.09 17.58
CA PRO A 23 7.31 -37.82 16.47
C PRO A 23 7.08 -36.84 15.33
N VAL A 24 7.53 -37.24 14.14
CA VAL A 24 7.11 -36.66 12.85
C VAL A 24 5.57 -36.54 12.77
N SER A 25 4.82 -37.31 13.59
CA SER A 25 3.36 -37.25 13.70
C SER A 25 2.78 -36.09 14.53
N ALA A 26 3.57 -35.34 15.30
CA ALA A 26 3.04 -34.19 16.05
C ALA A 26 2.81 -32.97 15.14
N ASN A 27 3.67 -32.81 14.13
CA ASN A 27 3.57 -31.72 13.16
C ASN A 27 2.47 -32.01 12.12
N GLU A 28 2.34 -33.26 11.66
CA GLU A 28 1.24 -33.67 10.76
C GLU A 28 -0.14 -33.55 11.44
N ASN A 29 -0.26 -33.92 12.72
CA ASN A 29 -1.52 -33.80 13.46
C ASN A 29 -1.88 -32.35 13.80
N SER A 30 -0.91 -31.46 14.04
CA SER A 30 -1.22 -30.02 14.25
C SER A 30 -1.69 -29.34 12.97
N HIS A 31 -1.10 -29.70 11.82
CA HIS A 31 -1.53 -29.17 10.52
C HIS A 31 -2.92 -29.67 10.10
N LEU A 32 -3.21 -30.98 10.26
CA LEU A 32 -4.53 -31.54 9.95
C LEU A 32 -5.65 -30.99 10.86
N ASN A 33 -5.35 -30.75 12.14
CA ASN A 33 -6.31 -30.15 13.07
C ASN A 33 -6.61 -28.69 12.73
N ALA A 34 -5.59 -27.90 12.33
CA ALA A 34 -5.78 -26.51 11.92
C ALA A 34 -6.63 -26.39 10.64
N GLN A 35 -6.36 -27.24 9.63
CA GLN A 35 -7.17 -27.26 8.40
C GLN A 35 -8.64 -27.58 8.67
N SER A 36 -8.90 -28.61 9.49
CA SER A 36 -10.26 -29.00 9.86
C SER A 36 -10.99 -27.89 10.61
N GLU A 37 -10.27 -27.12 11.44
CA GLU A 37 -10.82 -25.97 12.16
C GLU A 37 -11.17 -24.81 11.22
N ILE A 38 -10.29 -24.47 10.28
CA ILE A 38 -10.51 -23.43 9.28
C ILE A 38 -11.71 -23.78 8.39
N GLN A 39 -11.78 -25.02 7.88
CA GLN A 39 -12.91 -25.47 7.07
C GLN A 39 -14.22 -25.44 7.86
N SER A 40 -14.20 -25.87 9.13
CA SER A 40 -15.37 -25.81 10.00
C SER A 40 -15.83 -24.36 10.25
N ALA A 41 -14.90 -23.42 10.42
CA ALA A 41 -15.22 -22.01 10.59
C ALA A 41 -15.85 -21.42 9.33
N LEU A 42 -15.31 -21.76 8.15
CA LEU A 42 -15.87 -21.36 6.86
C LEU A 42 -17.30 -21.89 6.67
N ASP A 43 -17.53 -23.16 6.96
CA ASP A 43 -18.86 -23.79 6.87
C ASP A 43 -19.85 -23.16 7.85
N THR A 44 -19.40 -22.79 9.04
CA THR A 44 -20.19 -22.05 10.03
C THR A 44 -20.61 -20.68 9.50
N LEU A 45 -19.69 -19.89 8.94
CA LEU A 45 -20.01 -18.58 8.35
C LEU A 45 -21.03 -18.74 7.23
N LYS A 46 -20.79 -19.68 6.30
CA LYS A 46 -21.71 -19.98 5.19
C LYS A 46 -23.11 -20.33 5.67
N ARG A 47 -23.21 -21.20 6.68
CA ARG A 47 -24.49 -21.63 7.26
C ARG A 47 -25.22 -20.46 7.91
N ILE A 48 -24.52 -19.64 8.72
CA ILE A 48 -25.12 -18.51 9.44
C ILE A 48 -25.64 -17.46 8.47
N THR A 49 -24.92 -17.18 7.38
CA THR A 49 -25.26 -16.13 6.42
C THR A 49 -26.09 -16.62 5.23
N PHE A 50 -26.50 -17.89 5.23
CA PHE A 50 -27.22 -18.53 4.12
C PHE A 50 -26.49 -18.38 2.78
N TRP A 51 -25.19 -18.64 2.78
CA TRP A 51 -24.36 -18.54 1.57
C TRP A 51 -24.78 -19.59 0.55
N THR A 52 -25.12 -19.16 -0.68
CA THR A 52 -25.69 -20.03 -1.73
C THR A 52 -24.85 -20.13 -2.98
N TRP A 53 -23.67 -19.50 -2.99
CA TRP A 53 -22.80 -19.43 -4.17
C TRP A 53 -21.47 -20.13 -3.92
N GLU A 54 -20.79 -20.50 -5.00
CA GLU A 54 -19.39 -20.91 -4.94
C GLU A 54 -18.54 -19.74 -4.42
N GLU A 55 -17.53 -20.05 -3.61
CA GLU A 55 -16.67 -19.04 -3.02
C GLU A 55 -15.21 -19.50 -3.05
N GLU A 56 -14.31 -18.54 -3.24
CA GLU A 56 -12.92 -18.81 -3.58
C GLU A 56 -12.09 -19.31 -2.39
N VAL A 57 -12.46 -18.98 -1.15
CA VAL A 57 -11.72 -19.30 0.09
C VAL A 57 -11.62 -20.81 0.31
N SER A 58 -12.64 -21.61 -0.02
CA SER A 58 -12.55 -23.08 0.06
C SER A 58 -11.40 -23.63 -0.79
N GLY A 59 -11.20 -23.09 -2.00
CA GLY A 59 -10.08 -23.43 -2.86
C GLY A 59 -8.76 -22.97 -2.26
N LEU A 60 -8.71 -21.76 -1.69
CA LEU A 60 -7.51 -21.23 -1.05
C LEU A 60 -7.03 -22.06 0.14
N ILE A 61 -7.96 -22.62 0.95
CA ILE A 61 -7.61 -23.52 2.06
C ILE A 61 -6.89 -24.75 1.50
N GLN A 62 -7.46 -25.38 0.47
CA GLN A 62 -6.83 -26.55 -0.16
C GLN A 62 -5.49 -26.20 -0.81
N ASP A 63 -5.39 -25.07 -1.50
CA ASP A 63 -4.17 -24.62 -2.15
C ASP A 63 -3.07 -24.33 -1.12
N TYR A 64 -3.41 -23.76 0.03
CA TYR A 64 -2.48 -23.46 1.12
C TYR A 64 -1.82 -24.73 1.69
N ASP A 65 -2.59 -25.80 1.88
CA ASP A 65 -2.05 -27.07 2.39
C ASP A 65 -1.15 -27.79 1.38
N ASN A 66 -1.34 -27.49 0.09
CA ASN A 66 -0.57 -28.06 -1.01
C ASN A 66 0.64 -27.19 -1.41
N ILE A 67 0.96 -26.13 -0.65
CA ILE A 67 2.15 -25.31 -0.88
C ILE A 67 3.40 -26.21 -0.78
N ASP A 68 4.23 -26.17 -1.82
CA ASP A 68 5.52 -26.84 -1.80
C ASP A 68 6.52 -26.05 -0.95
N ASN A 69 6.62 -26.43 0.32
CA ASN A 69 7.51 -25.79 1.29
C ASN A 69 9.00 -25.80 0.87
N SER A 70 9.41 -26.69 -0.05
CA SER A 70 10.79 -26.73 -0.55
C SER A 70 11.10 -25.63 -1.57
N ARG A 71 10.05 -24.96 -2.09
CA ARG A 71 10.13 -23.93 -3.14
C ARG A 71 9.74 -22.55 -2.64
N ILE A 72 9.63 -22.34 -1.33
CA ILE A 72 9.24 -21.03 -0.77
C ILE A 72 10.32 -19.99 -1.10
N ASP A 73 10.02 -19.20 -2.13
CA ASP A 73 10.74 -18.00 -2.53
C ASP A 73 9.74 -16.96 -3.07
N ALA A 74 10.25 -15.75 -3.33
CA ALA A 74 9.44 -14.64 -3.80
C ALA A 74 8.75 -14.94 -5.14
N HIS A 75 9.44 -15.61 -6.07
CA HIS A 75 8.89 -15.89 -7.39
C HIS A 75 7.73 -16.90 -7.29
N TYR A 76 7.91 -17.97 -6.53
CA TYR A 76 6.89 -18.99 -6.33
C TYR A 76 5.62 -18.41 -5.69
N LEU A 77 5.73 -17.67 -4.58
CA LEU A 77 4.55 -17.15 -3.89
C LEU A 77 3.87 -16.00 -4.66
N MET A 78 4.64 -15.08 -5.26
CA MET A 78 4.09 -13.87 -5.89
C MET A 78 3.64 -14.11 -7.33
N SER A 79 4.43 -14.84 -8.12
CA SER A 79 4.21 -14.99 -9.56
C SER A 79 3.42 -16.26 -9.90
N GLU A 80 3.77 -17.40 -9.30
CA GLU A 80 3.11 -18.67 -9.60
C GLU A 80 1.79 -18.81 -8.83
N LEU A 81 1.81 -18.68 -7.50
CA LEU A 81 0.61 -18.83 -6.68
C LEU A 81 -0.26 -17.57 -6.63
N LYS A 82 0.33 -16.39 -6.88
CA LYS A 82 -0.32 -15.07 -6.72
C LYS A 82 -0.93 -14.91 -5.32
N MET A 83 -0.20 -15.42 -4.33
CA MET A 83 -0.61 -15.55 -2.95
C MET A 83 -0.94 -14.20 -2.25
N PRO A 84 -0.36 -13.05 -2.62
CA PRO A 84 -0.81 -11.76 -2.06
C PRO A 84 -2.31 -11.48 -2.24
N ARG A 85 -2.92 -12.00 -3.31
CA ARG A 85 -4.36 -11.81 -3.57
C ARG A 85 -5.24 -12.68 -2.70
N TRP A 86 -4.71 -13.74 -2.10
CA TRP A 86 -5.47 -14.69 -1.29
C TRP A 86 -6.00 -14.01 -0.03
N GLY A 87 -5.18 -13.19 0.62
CA GLY A 87 -5.60 -12.42 1.80
C GLY A 87 -6.76 -11.47 1.50
N GLN A 88 -6.72 -10.78 0.36
CA GLN A 88 -7.82 -9.90 -0.07
C GLN A 88 -9.11 -10.67 -0.34
N LYS A 89 -9.04 -11.83 -1.01
CA LYS A 89 -10.21 -12.68 -1.25
C LYS A 89 -10.88 -13.13 0.06
N ILE A 90 -10.08 -13.43 1.08
CA ILE A 90 -10.60 -13.76 2.42
C ILE A 90 -11.25 -12.54 3.06
N THR A 91 -10.64 -11.36 2.96
CA THR A 91 -11.24 -10.10 3.45
C THR A 91 -12.60 -9.84 2.79
N ASP A 92 -12.66 -9.90 1.46
CA ASP A 92 -13.90 -9.69 0.70
C ASP A 92 -15.00 -10.67 1.11
N PHE A 93 -14.63 -11.94 1.33
CA PHE A 93 -15.53 -12.96 1.85
C PHE A 93 -16.08 -12.60 3.23
N LEU A 94 -15.22 -12.21 4.18
CA LEU A 94 -15.62 -11.86 5.54
C LEU A 94 -16.50 -10.59 5.59
N ASP A 95 -16.21 -9.62 4.74
CA ASP A 95 -17.00 -8.39 4.62
C ASP A 95 -18.38 -8.69 4.04
N LEU A 96 -18.46 -9.51 2.98
CA LEU A 96 -19.73 -9.96 2.42
C LEU A 96 -20.52 -10.81 3.43
N ALA A 97 -19.87 -11.69 4.18
CA ALA A 97 -20.53 -12.47 5.23
C ALA A 97 -21.11 -11.54 6.31
N THR A 98 -20.36 -10.52 6.72
CA THR A 98 -20.81 -9.51 7.69
C THR A 98 -22.02 -8.74 7.15
N LEU A 99 -21.98 -8.33 5.88
CA LEU A 99 -23.08 -7.65 5.20
C LEU A 99 -24.34 -8.53 5.12
N LEU A 100 -24.19 -9.80 4.74
CA LEU A 100 -25.31 -10.74 4.63
C LEU A 100 -25.98 -10.99 6.00
N LEU A 101 -25.19 -11.07 7.07
CA LEU A 101 -25.73 -11.15 8.43
C LEU A 101 -26.53 -9.90 8.81
N SER A 102 -26.08 -8.71 8.38
CA SER A 102 -26.76 -7.45 8.70
C SER A 102 -28.18 -7.35 8.11
N PHE A 103 -28.49 -8.13 7.07
CA PHE A 103 -29.85 -8.22 6.51
C PHE A 103 -30.79 -9.12 7.31
N GLN A 104 -30.29 -9.87 8.29
CA GLN A 104 -31.13 -10.73 9.13
C GLN A 104 -31.81 -9.96 10.26
N SER A 105 -32.84 -10.54 10.88
CA SER A 105 -33.48 -9.92 12.05
C SER A 105 -32.48 -9.70 13.20
N GLU A 106 -32.63 -8.62 13.97
CA GLU A 106 -31.76 -8.33 15.13
C GLU A 106 -31.72 -9.49 16.13
N GLN A 107 -32.84 -10.21 16.32
CA GLN A 107 -32.89 -11.37 17.20
C GLN A 107 -32.01 -12.50 16.67
N TYR A 108 -32.04 -12.76 15.36
CA TYR A 108 -31.18 -13.76 14.73
C TYR A 108 -29.71 -13.38 14.87
N GLN A 109 -29.36 -12.13 14.56
CA GLN A 109 -27.99 -11.62 14.70
C GLN A 109 -27.47 -11.84 16.12
N LYS A 110 -28.24 -11.44 17.15
CA LYS A 110 -27.87 -11.66 18.56
C LYS A 110 -27.69 -13.13 18.94
N ASN A 111 -28.53 -14.02 18.41
CA ASN A 111 -28.49 -15.44 18.73
C ASN A 111 -27.23 -16.13 18.16
N VAL A 112 -26.72 -15.67 17.01
CA VAL A 112 -25.58 -16.29 16.33
C VAL A 112 -24.28 -15.50 16.49
N GLN A 113 -24.31 -14.32 17.09
CA GLN A 113 -23.18 -13.38 17.14
C GLN A 113 -21.88 -14.02 17.64
N PHE A 114 -21.92 -14.75 18.76
CA PHE A 114 -20.74 -15.39 19.33
C PHE A 114 -20.12 -16.42 18.36
N GLU A 115 -20.97 -17.25 17.75
CA GLU A 115 -20.51 -18.28 16.81
C GLU A 115 -19.96 -17.64 15.53
N PHE A 116 -20.61 -16.59 15.04
CA PHE A 116 -20.16 -15.82 13.88
C PHE A 116 -18.82 -15.13 14.12
N ASP A 117 -18.66 -14.46 15.27
CA ASP A 117 -17.42 -13.75 15.62
C ASP A 117 -16.25 -14.70 15.80
N HIS A 118 -16.46 -15.85 16.46
CA HIS A 118 -15.42 -16.87 16.60
C HIS A 118 -14.99 -17.45 15.25
N ALA A 119 -15.95 -17.81 14.39
CA ALA A 119 -15.63 -18.31 13.06
C ALA A 119 -14.90 -17.25 12.20
N LYS A 120 -15.30 -15.97 12.31
CA LYS A 120 -14.61 -14.85 11.66
C LYS A 120 -13.18 -14.68 12.17
N GLU A 121 -12.93 -14.86 13.46
CA GLU A 121 -11.58 -14.80 14.06
C GLU A 121 -10.67 -15.92 13.55
N VAL A 122 -11.17 -17.16 13.44
CA VAL A 122 -10.41 -18.30 12.89
C VAL A 122 -10.01 -18.03 11.43
N ILE A 123 -10.97 -17.60 10.59
CA ILE A 123 -10.67 -17.28 9.18
C ILE A 123 -9.72 -16.06 9.05
N ASN A 124 -9.84 -15.07 9.93
CA ASN A 124 -8.89 -13.95 9.99
C ASN A 124 -7.49 -14.39 10.41
N SER A 125 -7.36 -15.37 11.30
CA SER A 125 -6.07 -15.94 11.70
C SER A 125 -5.43 -16.69 10.52
N PHE A 126 -6.21 -17.46 9.77
CA PHE A 126 -5.75 -18.07 8.52
C PHE A 126 -5.27 -17.03 7.49
N ARG A 127 -6.02 -15.94 7.31
CA ARG A 127 -5.59 -14.81 6.47
C ARG A 127 -4.25 -14.24 6.95
N TYR A 128 -4.09 -14.08 8.27
CA TYR A 128 -2.84 -13.60 8.86
C TYR A 128 -1.67 -14.54 8.55
N ASP A 129 -1.85 -15.85 8.68
CA ASP A 129 -0.80 -16.85 8.40
C ASP A 129 -0.39 -16.84 6.91
N ILE A 130 -1.36 -16.72 5.99
CA ILE A 130 -1.10 -16.49 4.57
C ILE A 130 -0.23 -15.24 4.40
N ASN A 131 -0.63 -14.13 5.00
CA ASN A 131 0.08 -12.87 4.83
C ASN A 131 1.48 -12.90 5.43
N GLN A 132 1.68 -13.57 6.57
CA GLN A 132 3.02 -13.75 7.16
C GLN A 132 3.93 -14.59 6.25
N LEU A 133 3.38 -15.65 5.63
CA LEU A 133 4.16 -16.45 4.68
C LEU A 133 4.59 -15.59 3.48
N VAL A 134 3.67 -14.82 2.90
CA VAL A 134 3.96 -13.91 1.80
C VAL A 134 4.99 -12.86 2.23
N LEU A 135 4.83 -12.22 3.38
CA LEU A 135 5.75 -11.22 3.93
C LEU A 135 7.17 -11.76 4.13
N SER A 136 7.32 -13.04 4.49
CA SER A 136 8.64 -13.65 4.74
C SER A 136 9.58 -13.65 3.53
N VAL A 137 9.02 -13.60 2.32
CA VAL A 137 9.76 -13.57 1.05
C VAL A 137 9.42 -12.37 0.18
N HIS A 138 8.50 -11.50 0.61
CA HIS A 138 8.07 -10.35 -0.17
C HIS A 138 9.29 -9.44 -0.42
N PRO A 139 9.64 -9.15 -1.69
CA PRO A 139 10.82 -8.33 -1.98
C PRO A 139 10.69 -6.92 -1.40
N GLY A 140 9.44 -6.50 -1.17
CA GLY A 140 9.10 -5.20 -0.61
C GLY A 140 9.44 -4.07 -1.58
N PHE A 141 8.97 -2.88 -1.25
CA PHE A 141 9.80 -1.71 -1.50
C PHE A 141 10.77 -1.62 -0.32
N ASN A 142 11.73 -2.55 -0.26
CA ASN A 142 12.58 -2.73 0.91
C ASN A 142 13.66 -1.64 0.98
N LEU A 143 13.23 -0.42 1.32
CA LEU A 143 14.11 0.71 1.61
C LEU A 143 14.99 0.48 2.85
N ASN A 144 14.72 -0.52 3.69
CA ASN A 144 15.54 -0.76 4.88
C ASN A 144 16.98 -1.20 4.54
N HIS A 145 17.23 -1.64 3.31
CA HIS A 145 18.58 -1.88 2.78
C HIS A 145 19.15 -0.71 1.96
N HIS A 146 18.35 0.33 1.72
CA HIS A 146 18.79 1.55 1.07
C HIS A 146 19.42 2.47 2.10
N SER A 147 20.49 3.16 1.70
CA SER A 147 21.23 4.07 2.57
C SER A 147 20.29 5.17 3.09
N LEU A 148 19.39 5.66 2.24
CA LEU A 148 18.41 6.68 2.57
C LEU A 148 17.56 6.36 3.80
N ALA A 149 16.84 5.24 3.82
CA ALA A 149 15.97 4.93 4.97
C ALA A 149 16.74 4.36 6.16
N SER A 150 18.00 3.98 6.00
CA SER A 150 18.87 3.64 7.12
C SER A 150 19.35 4.90 7.87
N GLU A 151 19.67 5.98 7.16
CA GLU A 151 20.23 7.23 7.70
C GLU A 151 19.16 8.23 8.12
N TYR A 152 18.02 8.27 7.42
CA TYR A 152 16.97 9.26 7.60
C TYR A 152 15.62 8.60 7.90
N LYS A 153 14.79 9.24 8.73
CA LYS A 153 13.52 8.68 9.24
C LYS A 153 12.30 9.59 9.03
N GLY A 154 12.48 10.75 8.39
CA GLY A 154 11.42 11.72 8.15
C GLY A 154 11.25 12.75 9.28
N GLU A 155 12.29 12.96 10.07
CA GLU A 155 12.27 13.86 11.23
C GLU A 155 11.89 15.29 10.86
N ASN A 156 10.96 15.88 11.63
CA ASN A 156 10.42 17.22 11.41
C ASN A 156 9.73 17.45 10.05
N ILE A 157 9.48 16.40 9.27
CA ILE A 157 8.77 16.51 8.00
C ILE A 157 7.27 16.29 8.22
N LYS A 158 6.47 17.14 7.58
CA LYS A 158 5.00 17.13 7.64
C LYS A 158 4.44 16.71 6.29
N ILE A 159 3.74 15.59 6.28
CA ILE A 159 3.15 14.97 5.10
C ILE A 159 1.63 14.99 5.26
N VAL A 160 0.94 15.65 4.34
CA VAL A 160 -0.52 15.52 4.23
C VAL A 160 -0.85 14.25 3.47
N VAL A 161 -1.80 13.49 4.00
CA VAL A 161 -2.48 12.42 3.26
C VAL A 161 -3.88 12.92 2.95
N PHE A 162 -4.14 13.26 1.67
CA PHE A 162 -5.44 13.73 1.22
C PHE A 162 -6.25 12.56 0.66
N ASP A 163 -7.08 11.96 1.51
CA ASP A 163 -7.78 10.70 1.24
C ASP A 163 -9.04 10.51 2.12
N LEU A 164 -9.63 9.33 2.11
CA LEU A 164 -10.70 8.89 3.00
C LEU A 164 -10.13 8.03 4.12
N PHE A 165 -10.73 8.11 5.30
CA PHE A 165 -10.24 7.39 6.48
C PHE A 165 -11.37 6.75 7.27
N GLU A 166 -11.06 5.61 7.87
CA GLU A 166 -11.83 5.04 8.96
C GLU A 166 -11.27 5.54 10.30
N PRO A 167 -12.05 6.29 11.10
CA PRO A 167 -11.56 6.88 12.35
C PRO A 167 -11.05 5.87 13.37
N LYS A 168 -11.62 4.66 13.41
CA LYS A 168 -11.19 3.58 14.30
C LYS A 168 -9.80 3.08 13.93
N LEU A 169 -9.57 2.78 12.65
CA LEU A 169 -8.26 2.35 12.15
C LEU A 169 -7.20 3.45 12.38
N LEU A 170 -7.58 4.72 12.18
CA LEU A 170 -6.67 5.84 12.39
C LEU A 170 -6.25 5.97 13.88
N ALA A 171 -7.14 5.65 14.81
CA ALA A 171 -6.81 5.58 16.23
C ALA A 171 -5.82 4.43 16.52
N SER A 172 -6.08 3.23 15.99
CA SER A 172 -5.17 2.08 16.13
C SER A 172 -3.79 2.34 15.52
N GLN A 173 -3.73 3.03 14.38
CA GLN A 173 -2.45 3.41 13.74
C GLN A 173 -1.63 4.37 14.61
N ARG A 174 -2.27 5.31 15.31
CA ARG A 174 -1.56 6.20 16.27
C ARG A 174 -0.93 5.43 17.43
N GLU A 175 -1.60 4.37 17.87
CA GLU A 175 -1.09 3.53 18.96
C GLU A 175 0.04 2.61 18.47
N TYR A 176 -0.11 2.05 17.27
CA TYR A 176 0.86 1.12 16.69
C TYR A 176 2.16 1.81 16.22
N TYR A 177 2.04 2.92 15.50
CA TYR A 177 3.21 3.69 15.02
C TYR A 177 3.56 4.80 16.02
N SER A 178 4.04 4.42 17.20
CA SER A 178 4.34 5.36 18.29
C SER A 178 5.40 6.41 17.96
N ASP A 179 6.30 6.11 17.01
CA ASP A 179 7.36 7.01 16.58
C ASP A 179 6.87 8.07 15.58
N ALA A 180 5.75 7.79 14.88
CA ALA A 180 5.13 8.71 13.95
C ALA A 180 4.15 9.64 14.69
N ASN A 181 4.10 10.91 14.30
CA ASN A 181 3.06 11.83 14.80
C ASN A 181 1.87 11.86 13.84
N ILE A 182 0.93 10.93 13.99
CA ILE A 182 -0.31 10.89 13.18
C ILE A 182 -1.39 11.77 13.82
N GLN A 183 -1.70 12.91 13.21
CA GLN A 183 -2.66 13.87 13.75
C GLN A 183 -4.13 13.43 13.60
N ALA A 184 -5.03 14.15 14.29
CA ALA A 184 -6.47 14.06 14.07
C ALA A 184 -6.84 14.40 12.61
N VAL A 185 -7.75 13.61 12.02
CA VAL A 185 -8.23 13.86 10.66
C VAL A 185 -8.94 15.22 10.57
N GLN A 186 -8.60 15.98 9.53
CA GLN A 186 -9.26 17.23 9.20
C GLN A 186 -10.35 16.95 8.16
N ASN A 187 -11.61 16.96 8.60
CA ASN A 187 -12.76 16.69 7.74
C ASN A 187 -13.36 17.98 7.18
N PHE A 188 -13.62 17.99 5.88
CA PHE A 188 -14.36 19.03 5.19
C PHE A 188 -15.65 18.41 4.65
N GLY A 189 -16.80 18.77 5.24
CA GLY A 189 -18.07 18.11 4.95
C GLY A 189 -18.20 16.74 5.64
N ASN A 190 -18.95 15.82 5.04
CA ASN A 190 -19.17 14.47 5.57
C ASN A 190 -18.63 13.40 4.61
N PRO A 191 -17.30 13.29 4.43
CA PRO A 191 -16.70 12.31 3.53
C PRO A 191 -17.08 10.88 3.94
N VAL A 192 -17.25 10.02 2.93
CA VAL A 192 -17.48 8.58 3.14
C VAL A 192 -16.27 8.00 3.87
N GLN A 193 -16.53 7.16 4.87
CA GLN A 193 -15.47 6.45 5.58
C GLN A 193 -15.03 5.25 4.75
N LEU A 194 -13.76 5.24 4.34
CA LEU A 194 -13.09 4.13 3.67
C LEU A 194 -11.67 4.02 4.24
N ASN A 195 -11.15 2.80 4.36
CA ASN A 195 -9.80 2.53 4.87
C ASN A 195 -8.66 2.86 3.90
N HIS A 196 -8.95 3.31 2.66
CA HIS A 196 -7.94 3.55 1.65
C HIS A 196 -6.82 4.52 2.13
N GLY A 197 -7.20 5.63 2.79
CA GLY A 197 -6.23 6.54 3.40
C GLY A 197 -5.48 5.95 4.58
N ASN A 198 -6.05 4.99 5.32
CA ASN A 198 -5.34 4.26 6.37
C ASN A 198 -4.22 3.40 5.75
N SER A 199 -4.51 2.66 4.67
CA SER A 199 -3.50 1.92 3.90
C SER A 199 -2.39 2.82 3.36
N VAL A 200 -2.73 4.03 2.89
CA VAL A 200 -1.75 5.04 2.44
C VAL A 200 -0.84 5.51 3.58
N ILE A 201 -1.38 5.71 4.79
CA ILE A 201 -0.59 6.07 5.97
C ILE A 201 0.40 4.97 6.32
N ASP A 202 -0.02 3.70 6.35
CA ASP A 202 0.85 2.55 6.67
C ASP A 202 2.10 2.53 5.79
N ILE A 203 1.93 2.77 4.48
CA ILE A 203 3.04 2.81 3.53
C ILE A 203 4.00 3.95 3.88
N ILE A 204 3.48 5.16 4.12
CA ILE A 204 4.34 6.31 4.42
C ILE A 204 5.15 6.07 5.70
N VAL A 205 4.50 5.64 6.78
CA VAL A 205 5.17 5.46 8.08
C VAL A 205 6.09 4.25 8.11
N SER A 206 5.86 3.24 7.26
CA SER A 206 6.82 2.13 7.11
C SER A 206 8.17 2.57 6.53
N ILE A 207 8.20 3.70 5.81
CA ILE A 207 9.40 4.25 5.15
C ILE A 207 9.95 5.45 5.91
N ALA A 208 9.08 6.37 6.33
CA ALA A 208 9.40 7.59 7.07
C ALA A 208 8.74 7.56 8.46
N PRO A 209 9.22 6.69 9.37
CA PRO A 209 8.53 6.39 10.63
C PRO A 209 8.45 7.56 11.60
N HIS A 210 9.28 8.60 11.45
CA HIS A 210 9.29 9.76 12.34
C HIS A 210 8.60 10.99 11.72
N ALA A 211 7.98 10.83 10.54
CA ALA A 211 7.24 11.91 9.91
C ALA A 211 5.97 12.26 10.71
N THR A 212 5.59 13.54 10.63
CA THR A 212 4.27 13.99 11.06
C THR A 212 3.26 13.80 9.92
N ILE A 213 2.23 13.00 10.16
CA ILE A 213 1.17 12.72 9.20
C ILE A 213 -0.05 13.59 9.52
N ILE A 214 -0.57 14.27 8.51
CA ILE A 214 -1.74 15.15 8.61
C ILE A 214 -2.84 14.57 7.70
N PRO A 215 -3.76 13.76 8.24
CA PRO A 215 -4.87 13.21 7.46
C PRO A 215 -5.88 14.30 7.13
N VAL A 216 -6.23 14.46 5.85
CA VAL A 216 -7.22 15.42 5.37
C VAL A 216 -8.23 14.71 4.51
N SER A 217 -9.52 14.89 4.81
CA SER A 217 -10.61 14.23 4.09
C SER A 217 -11.68 15.20 3.65
N ALA A 218 -12.16 15.03 2.43
CA ALA A 218 -13.19 15.88 1.84
C ALA A 218 -14.13 15.09 0.92
N GLU A 219 -15.34 15.59 0.76
CA GLU A 219 -16.29 15.16 -0.27
C GLU A 219 -16.28 16.15 -1.45
N SER A 220 -16.78 15.74 -2.62
CA SER A 220 -16.58 16.48 -3.87
C SER A 220 -17.00 17.97 -3.81
N ASN A 221 -18.06 18.29 -3.08
CA ASN A 221 -18.57 19.66 -2.91
C ASN A 221 -17.73 20.52 -1.93
N THR A 222 -16.89 19.93 -1.08
CA THR A 222 -16.04 20.62 -0.10
C THR A 222 -14.56 20.58 -0.44
N TYR A 223 -14.17 19.98 -1.57
CA TYR A 223 -12.79 19.92 -2.04
C TYR A 223 -12.08 21.28 -2.07
N ASN A 224 -12.75 22.34 -2.54
CA ASN A 224 -12.15 23.69 -2.54
C ASN A 224 -11.87 24.24 -1.13
N GLN A 225 -12.64 23.83 -0.11
CA GLN A 225 -12.40 24.23 1.27
C GLN A 225 -11.16 23.52 1.82
N ALA A 226 -11.00 22.23 1.53
CA ALA A 226 -9.79 21.48 1.85
C ALA A 226 -8.56 22.06 1.14
N MET A 227 -8.66 22.38 -0.15
CA MET A 227 -7.56 23.03 -0.88
C MET A 227 -7.23 24.42 -0.35
N ALA A 228 -8.22 25.21 0.09
CA ALA A 228 -7.99 26.50 0.73
C ALA A 228 -7.23 26.34 2.06
N TYR A 229 -7.58 25.32 2.85
CA TYR A 229 -6.84 24.97 4.07
C TYR A 229 -5.39 24.59 3.76
N LEU A 230 -5.14 23.75 2.75
CA LEU A 230 -3.80 23.34 2.33
C LEU A 230 -2.99 24.50 1.73
N GLU A 231 -3.64 25.44 1.02
CA GLU A 231 -3.01 26.65 0.50
C GLU A 231 -2.52 27.56 1.66
N ALA A 232 -3.30 27.67 2.74
CA ALA A 232 -2.97 28.52 3.88
C ALA A 232 -1.86 27.94 4.79
N ARG A 233 -1.62 26.63 4.75
CA ARG A 233 -0.64 25.93 5.58
C ARG A 233 0.75 25.93 4.92
N THR A 234 1.60 26.87 5.32
CA THR A 234 2.98 27.01 4.81
C THR A 234 3.99 26.07 5.47
N ASP A 235 3.57 25.33 6.50
CA ASP A 235 4.40 24.36 7.23
C ASP A 235 4.34 22.94 6.64
N ILE A 236 3.55 22.71 5.58
CA ILE A 236 3.44 21.42 4.91
C ILE A 236 4.55 21.27 3.86
N HIS A 237 5.30 20.19 3.98
CA HIS A 237 6.42 19.90 3.08
C HIS A 237 5.95 19.10 1.87
N ILE A 238 5.08 18.12 2.10
CA ILE A 238 4.64 17.14 1.10
C ILE A 238 3.13 16.91 1.21
N ILE A 239 2.44 16.77 0.08
CA ILE A 239 1.04 16.34 0.01
C ILE A 239 0.97 15.09 -0.87
N ASN A 240 0.53 13.98 -0.28
CA ASN A 240 0.14 12.79 -1.02
C ASN A 240 -1.35 12.86 -1.37
N MET A 241 -1.64 12.87 -2.67
CA MET A 241 -2.99 12.90 -3.24
C MET A 241 -3.28 11.58 -3.95
N SER A 242 -3.76 10.57 -3.22
CA SER A 242 -4.16 9.28 -3.81
C SER A 242 -5.61 9.27 -4.34
N ARG A 243 -6.36 10.37 -4.20
CA ARG A 243 -7.75 10.54 -4.64
C ARG A 243 -7.93 11.59 -5.75
N ALA A 244 -9.19 11.71 -6.17
CA ALA A 244 -9.64 12.44 -7.35
C ALA A 244 -9.18 13.90 -7.42
N PHE A 245 -9.06 14.45 -8.63
CA PHE A 245 -9.06 15.91 -8.83
C PHE A 245 -10.49 16.45 -8.73
N SER A 246 -10.65 17.71 -8.33
CA SER A 246 -11.99 18.33 -8.27
C SER A 246 -12.52 18.59 -9.67
N ALA A 247 -13.77 18.21 -9.92
CA ALA A 247 -14.46 18.50 -11.17
C ALA A 247 -15.66 19.42 -10.94
N LEU A 248 -15.84 20.37 -11.87
CA LEU A 248 -17.04 21.20 -12.00
C LEU A 248 -17.58 21.00 -13.42
N ASP A 249 -18.83 20.56 -13.55
CA ASP A 249 -19.46 20.26 -14.85
C ASP A 249 -18.63 19.31 -15.74
N ASN A 250 -18.07 18.24 -15.13
CA ASN A 250 -17.19 17.24 -15.76
C ASN A 250 -15.89 17.80 -16.35
N ARG A 251 -15.44 18.98 -15.91
CA ARG A 251 -14.16 19.57 -16.27
C ARG A 251 -13.36 19.88 -15.03
N LEU A 252 -12.04 20.08 -15.18
CA LEU A 252 -11.20 20.50 -14.08
C LEU A 252 -11.73 21.79 -13.45
N ASP A 253 -11.98 21.74 -12.14
CA ASP A 253 -12.42 22.90 -11.39
C ASP A 253 -11.32 24.00 -11.42
N PRO A 254 -11.60 25.20 -11.98
CA PRO A 254 -10.60 26.25 -12.10
C PRO A 254 -10.06 26.75 -10.75
N GLN A 255 -10.89 26.76 -9.70
CA GLN A 255 -10.44 27.17 -8.36
C GLN A 255 -9.49 26.14 -7.78
N PHE A 256 -9.83 24.86 -7.89
CA PHE A 256 -8.95 23.77 -7.49
C PHE A 256 -7.60 23.86 -8.21
N SER A 257 -7.63 24.00 -9.54
CA SER A 257 -6.42 24.12 -10.36
C SER A 257 -5.53 25.29 -9.94
N GLN A 258 -6.12 26.47 -9.72
CA GLN A 258 -5.37 27.65 -9.28
C GLN A 258 -4.73 27.44 -7.90
N ARG A 259 -5.44 26.83 -6.95
CA ARG A 259 -4.92 26.55 -5.60
C ARG A 259 -3.81 25.53 -5.63
N LEU A 260 -3.99 24.44 -6.38
CA LEU A 260 -2.98 23.39 -6.52
C LEU A 260 -1.69 23.95 -7.15
N ASN A 261 -1.80 24.80 -8.17
CA ASN A 261 -0.64 25.48 -8.75
C ASN A 261 0.13 26.36 -7.74
N LYS A 262 -0.57 27.10 -6.89
CA LYS A 262 0.09 27.87 -5.82
C LYS A 262 0.75 26.96 -4.79
N ILE A 263 0.12 25.84 -4.45
CA ILE A 263 0.67 24.85 -3.51
C ILE A 263 1.98 24.27 -4.06
N LEU A 264 2.00 23.90 -5.35
CA LEU A 264 3.17 23.36 -6.03
C LEU A 264 4.39 24.30 -6.01
N SER A 265 4.20 25.61 -5.84
CA SER A 265 5.33 26.54 -5.74
C SER A 265 6.22 26.35 -4.50
N ARG A 266 5.72 25.64 -3.48
CA ARG A 266 6.40 25.52 -2.17
C ARG A 266 6.29 24.14 -1.52
N THR A 267 5.60 23.20 -2.15
CA THR A 267 5.26 21.89 -1.59
C THR A 267 5.40 20.83 -2.67
N ILE A 268 5.98 19.68 -2.32
CA ILE A 268 6.00 18.52 -3.21
C ILE A 268 4.61 17.88 -3.18
N VAL A 269 4.02 17.66 -4.35
CA VAL A 269 2.76 16.93 -4.48
C VAL A 269 3.04 15.62 -5.18
N THR A 270 2.66 14.51 -4.53
CA THR A 270 2.67 13.19 -5.15
C THR A 270 1.24 12.80 -5.51
N LYS A 271 1.04 12.28 -6.72
CA LYS A 271 -0.29 11.97 -7.25
C LYS A 271 -0.25 10.65 -8.00
N SER A 272 -1.18 9.76 -7.68
CA SER A 272 -1.41 8.53 -8.45
C SER A 272 -1.89 8.86 -9.86
N LEU A 273 -1.32 8.18 -10.87
CA LEU A 273 -1.74 8.40 -12.26
C LEU A 273 -3.07 7.71 -12.59
N GLY A 274 -3.43 6.67 -11.86
CA GLY A 274 -4.66 5.91 -12.05
C GLY A 274 -4.40 4.41 -12.15
N ASN A 275 -5.51 3.64 -12.14
CA ASN A 275 -5.50 2.18 -12.23
C ASN A 275 -6.53 1.70 -13.28
N THR A 276 -6.48 2.27 -14.49
CA THR A 276 -7.43 1.99 -15.59
C THR A 276 -6.94 0.94 -16.58
N GLY A 277 -5.65 0.58 -16.55
CA GLY A 277 -5.07 -0.27 -17.59
C GLY A 277 -4.98 0.43 -18.95
N THR A 278 -4.93 1.76 -18.96
CA THR A 278 -4.83 2.59 -20.17
C THR A 278 -3.69 3.60 -20.07
N ASP A 279 -3.39 4.33 -21.13
CA ASP A 279 -2.71 5.62 -21.01
C ASP A 279 -3.69 6.76 -20.65
N LEU A 280 -3.19 8.00 -20.57
CA LEU A 280 -4.01 9.21 -20.32
C LEU A 280 -4.96 9.58 -21.47
N ASP A 281 -4.80 8.97 -22.64
CA ASP A 281 -5.67 9.13 -23.81
C ASP A 281 -6.67 7.96 -23.92
N GLU A 282 -6.78 7.15 -22.87
CA GLU A 282 -7.67 5.97 -22.75
C GLU A 282 -7.32 4.82 -23.71
N ASN A 283 -6.13 4.81 -24.31
CA ASN A 283 -5.66 3.67 -25.09
C ASN A 283 -5.22 2.54 -24.16
N ILE A 284 -5.61 1.31 -24.46
CA ILE A 284 -5.24 0.13 -23.67
C ILE A 284 -3.71 -0.02 -23.62
N THR A 285 -3.17 -0.31 -22.43
CA THR A 285 -1.71 -0.48 -22.25
C THR A 285 -1.17 -1.66 -23.07
N PRO A 286 0.12 -1.62 -23.48
CA PRO A 286 0.73 -2.73 -24.24
C PRO A 286 0.63 -4.09 -23.55
N LEU A 287 0.76 -4.15 -22.22
CA LEU A 287 0.63 -5.38 -21.44
C LEU A 287 -0.80 -5.95 -21.51
N ARG A 288 -1.83 -5.11 -21.44
CA ARG A 288 -3.21 -5.59 -21.53
C ARG A 288 -3.57 -6.00 -22.95
N GLN A 289 -3.06 -5.27 -23.94
CA GLN A 289 -3.20 -5.65 -25.36
C GLN A 289 -2.60 -7.03 -25.63
N SER A 290 -1.40 -7.32 -25.10
CA SER A 290 -0.76 -8.63 -25.30
C SER A 290 -1.53 -9.79 -24.66
N LEU A 291 -2.30 -9.50 -23.61
CA LEU A 291 -3.16 -10.46 -22.91
C LEU A 291 -4.60 -10.50 -23.47
N GLY A 292 -4.93 -9.70 -24.49
CA GLY A 292 -6.29 -9.62 -25.05
C GLY A 292 -7.33 -9.02 -24.09
N LEU A 293 -6.90 -8.18 -23.15
CA LEU A 293 -7.76 -7.57 -22.13
C LEU A 293 -8.16 -6.15 -22.51
N GLY A 294 -9.43 -5.79 -22.28
CA GLY A 294 -9.93 -4.41 -22.39
C GLY A 294 -9.50 -3.53 -21.20
N ALA A 295 -10.01 -2.31 -21.08
CA ALA A 295 -9.72 -1.43 -19.95
C ALA A 295 -10.17 -2.05 -18.61
N SER A 296 -9.52 -1.68 -17.52
CA SER A 296 -9.94 -2.06 -16.17
C SER A 296 -11.13 -1.20 -15.76
N GLY A 297 -12.24 -1.83 -15.35
CA GLY A 297 -13.36 -1.11 -14.74
C GLY A 297 -12.94 -0.60 -13.37
N ASN A 298 -12.69 0.71 -13.24
CA ASN A 298 -12.35 1.33 -11.97
C ASN A 298 -13.28 2.52 -11.71
N LEU A 299 -13.91 2.53 -10.53
CA LEU A 299 -14.75 3.63 -10.03
C LEU A 299 -14.03 4.98 -9.95
N PHE A 300 -12.71 5.01 -10.09
CA PHE A 300 -11.88 6.22 -10.05
C PHE A 300 -11.21 6.56 -11.40
N ALA A 301 -11.66 5.96 -12.51
CA ALA A 301 -11.17 6.28 -13.86
C ALA A 301 -11.42 7.74 -14.29
N TYR A 302 -12.31 8.45 -13.59
CA TYR A 302 -12.72 9.84 -13.89
C TYR A 302 -11.59 10.88 -13.79
N ASP A 303 -10.45 10.52 -13.21
CA ASP A 303 -9.33 11.43 -13.02
C ASP A 303 -8.47 11.68 -14.26
N LEU A 304 -8.47 10.78 -15.24
CA LEU A 304 -7.49 10.84 -16.34
C LEU A 304 -7.60 12.14 -17.13
N ALA A 305 -8.84 12.51 -17.51
CA ALA A 305 -9.12 13.75 -18.21
C ALA A 305 -8.74 14.98 -17.36
N LEU A 306 -9.03 14.96 -16.06
CA LEU A 306 -8.73 16.07 -15.15
C LEU A 306 -7.23 16.26 -14.94
N ILE A 307 -6.47 15.17 -14.82
CA ILE A 307 -5.00 15.20 -14.77
C ILE A 307 -4.47 15.79 -16.07
N LYS A 308 -4.94 15.29 -17.23
CA LYS A 308 -4.54 15.79 -18.55
C LYS A 308 -4.85 17.28 -18.74
N GLU A 309 -5.98 17.76 -18.24
CA GLU A 309 -6.35 19.19 -18.25
C GLU A 309 -5.50 20.03 -17.29
N PHE A 310 -5.05 19.46 -16.17
CA PHE A 310 -4.26 20.18 -15.17
C PHE A 310 -2.80 20.36 -15.59
N LEU A 311 -2.17 19.34 -16.19
CA LEU A 311 -0.73 19.36 -16.49
C LEU A 311 -0.25 20.60 -17.27
N PRO A 312 -0.96 21.08 -18.31
CA PRO A 312 -0.57 22.30 -19.04
C PRO A 312 -0.63 23.59 -18.21
N THR A 313 -1.33 23.57 -17.06
CA THR A 313 -1.47 24.75 -16.18
C THR A 313 -0.26 24.97 -15.28
N ILE A 314 0.61 23.95 -15.12
CA ILE A 314 1.78 23.98 -14.26
C ILE A 314 2.88 24.83 -14.92
N SER A 315 3.32 25.88 -14.23
CA SER A 315 4.47 26.67 -14.69
C SER A 315 5.77 25.87 -14.54
N THR A 316 6.70 26.00 -15.48
CA THR A 316 7.97 25.23 -15.48
C THR A 316 8.86 25.50 -14.27
N ASN A 317 8.66 26.63 -13.58
CA ASN A 317 9.46 27.02 -12.42
C ASN A 317 8.93 26.41 -11.10
N THR A 318 7.78 25.73 -11.13
CA THR A 318 7.09 25.16 -9.96
C THR A 318 6.78 23.68 -10.19
N ASP A 319 7.67 22.96 -10.87
CA ASP A 319 7.45 21.58 -11.26
C ASP A 319 7.68 20.58 -10.12
N ASN A 320 6.97 20.79 -9.01
CA ASN A 320 7.04 19.98 -7.78
C ASN A 320 5.95 18.90 -7.72
N LEU A 321 5.40 18.53 -8.88
CA LEU A 321 4.47 17.42 -9.05
C LEU A 321 5.25 16.16 -9.44
N LEU A 322 4.99 15.08 -8.71
CA LEU A 322 5.46 13.73 -8.99
C LEU A 322 4.24 12.83 -9.25
N LEU A 323 4.16 12.26 -10.45
CA LEU A 323 3.12 11.30 -10.83
C LEU A 323 3.63 9.88 -10.60
N ALA A 324 2.86 9.07 -9.88
CA ALA A 324 3.24 7.70 -9.58
C ALA A 324 2.60 6.73 -10.58
N VAL A 325 3.44 5.92 -11.23
CA VAL A 325 3.02 4.78 -12.06
C VAL A 325 3.30 3.50 -11.28
N ASN A 326 2.30 2.66 -11.09
CA ASN A 326 2.50 1.39 -10.41
C ASN A 326 3.05 0.32 -11.37
N LEU A 327 4.05 -0.38 -10.87
CA LEU A 327 4.68 -1.52 -11.51
C LEU A 327 4.29 -2.79 -10.77
N ASP A 328 4.55 -3.94 -11.40
CA ASP A 328 4.45 -5.21 -10.70
C ASP A 328 5.45 -5.30 -9.53
N THR A 329 5.32 -6.33 -8.71
CA THR A 329 6.07 -6.49 -7.45
C THR A 329 7.59 -6.46 -7.66
N PHE A 330 8.09 -6.94 -8.80
CA PHE A 330 9.52 -6.98 -9.13
C PHE A 330 9.98 -5.81 -10.02
N ALA A 331 9.06 -4.92 -10.43
CA ALA A 331 9.28 -3.87 -11.41
C ALA A 331 9.85 -4.35 -12.76
N GLU A 332 9.51 -5.58 -13.15
CA GLU A 332 9.87 -6.15 -14.44
C GLU A 332 8.92 -5.69 -15.55
N GLN A 333 7.70 -5.30 -15.18
CA GLN A 333 6.66 -4.79 -16.08
C GLN A 333 5.77 -3.75 -15.39
N ILE A 334 4.96 -3.05 -16.18
CA ILE A 334 3.86 -2.25 -15.62
C ILE A 334 2.86 -3.19 -14.94
N ALA A 335 2.20 -2.73 -13.87
CA ALA A 335 1.14 -3.52 -13.27
C ALA A 335 -0.03 -3.68 -14.24
N LEU A 336 -0.77 -4.78 -14.14
CA LEU A 336 -1.86 -5.12 -15.06
C LEU A 336 -2.96 -4.06 -15.12
N ASN A 337 -3.17 -3.33 -14.03
CA ASN A 337 -4.15 -2.25 -13.91
C ASN A 337 -3.55 -0.86 -14.09
N ALA A 338 -2.24 -0.71 -14.30
CA ALA A 338 -1.59 0.60 -14.29
C ALA A 338 -2.18 1.56 -15.33
N THR A 339 -2.38 2.81 -14.93
CA THR A 339 -2.45 3.91 -15.90
C THR A 339 -1.02 4.39 -16.18
N ILE A 340 -0.65 4.49 -17.45
CA ILE A 340 0.70 4.91 -17.90
C ILE A 340 0.66 6.32 -18.51
N PRO A 341 1.79 7.05 -18.61
CA PRO A 341 1.78 8.39 -19.23
C PRO A 341 1.50 8.36 -20.74
N GLY A 342 1.88 7.28 -21.44
CA GLY A 342 1.72 7.17 -22.88
C GLY A 342 2.55 8.22 -23.64
N ASP A 343 1.96 8.80 -24.69
CA ASP A 343 2.61 9.85 -25.50
C ASP A 343 2.49 11.26 -24.88
N ASN A 344 1.86 11.40 -23.72
CA ASN A 344 1.70 12.69 -23.05
C ASN A 344 3.02 13.16 -22.44
N THR A 345 3.76 14.02 -23.16
CA THR A 345 5.08 14.53 -22.74
C THR A 345 5.09 15.23 -21.37
N LEU A 346 4.01 15.91 -20.98
CA LEU A 346 3.92 16.57 -19.67
C LEU A 346 3.77 15.56 -18.53
N ALA A 347 3.06 14.46 -18.78
CA ALA A 347 2.96 13.34 -17.83
C ALA A 347 4.29 12.58 -17.77
N THR A 348 4.87 12.25 -18.92
CA THR A 348 6.16 11.54 -19.03
C THR A 348 7.27 12.24 -18.24
N SER A 349 7.35 13.57 -18.31
CA SER A 349 8.35 14.37 -17.58
C SER A 349 8.11 14.49 -16.06
N ARG A 350 7.02 13.93 -15.55
CA ARG A 350 6.64 13.96 -14.13
C ARG A 350 6.40 12.58 -13.54
N SER A 351 6.31 11.56 -14.39
CA SER A 351 6.01 10.19 -13.99
C SER A 351 7.25 9.42 -13.54
N LEU A 352 7.11 8.71 -12.42
CA LEU A 352 8.09 7.79 -11.87
C LEU A 352 7.43 6.43 -11.65
N GLY A 353 8.07 5.38 -12.17
CA GLY A 353 7.68 4.00 -11.94
C GLY A 353 8.11 3.53 -10.55
N THR A 354 7.17 2.96 -9.80
CA THR A 354 7.40 2.41 -8.46
C THR A 354 6.71 1.04 -8.34
N PRO A 355 7.38 -0.01 -7.84
CA PRO A 355 6.72 -1.28 -7.51
C PRO A 355 5.61 -1.03 -6.50
N ALA A 356 4.38 -1.31 -6.90
CA ALA A 356 3.21 -1.09 -6.06
C ALA A 356 2.09 -2.09 -6.36
N ASP A 357 2.48 -3.30 -6.73
CA ASP A 357 1.64 -4.49 -6.72
C ASP A 357 2.04 -5.32 -5.50
N ALA A 358 1.05 -5.70 -4.68
CA ALA A 358 1.23 -6.39 -3.41
C ALA A 358 2.00 -5.58 -2.34
N VAL A 359 1.63 -4.34 -2.06
CA VAL A 359 2.19 -3.56 -0.94
C VAL A 359 1.43 -3.88 0.34
N TYR A 360 2.10 -4.43 1.34
CA TYR A 360 1.44 -4.77 2.61
C TYR A 360 1.04 -3.54 3.42
N THR A 361 -0.17 -3.56 4.00
CA THR A 361 -0.67 -2.53 4.89
C THR A 361 -1.18 -3.16 6.19
N TRP A 362 -0.65 -2.67 7.31
CA TRP A 362 -0.93 -3.23 8.64
C TRP A 362 -2.38 -3.00 9.07
N SER A 363 -2.93 -1.81 8.81
CA SER A 363 -4.25 -1.41 9.31
C SER A 363 -5.40 -2.21 8.71
N THR A 364 -5.28 -2.66 7.46
CA THR A 364 -6.26 -3.53 6.79
C THR A 364 -5.86 -5.00 6.87
N GLY A 365 -4.57 -5.28 7.08
CA GLY A 365 -3.99 -6.62 7.09
C GLY A 365 -4.07 -7.25 5.71
N ASN A 366 -3.82 -6.48 4.65
CA ASN A 366 -3.89 -6.92 3.26
C ASN A 366 -2.68 -6.46 2.44
N PHE A 367 -2.53 -7.05 1.26
CA PHE A 367 -1.62 -6.59 0.22
C PHE A 367 -2.39 -5.75 -0.80
N GLU A 368 -2.06 -4.48 -0.84
CA GLU A 368 -2.70 -3.45 -1.64
C GLU A 368 -1.99 -3.26 -2.99
N SER A 369 -2.73 -2.96 -4.05
CA SER A 369 -2.16 -2.80 -5.40
C SER A 369 -2.72 -1.58 -6.13
N GLY A 370 -1.83 -0.80 -6.75
CA GLY A 370 -2.23 0.37 -7.53
C GLY A 370 -1.33 1.58 -7.36
N SER A 371 -1.46 2.55 -8.27
CA SER A 371 -0.72 3.81 -8.22
C SER A 371 -1.03 4.64 -6.98
N SER A 372 -2.19 4.46 -6.35
CA SER A 372 -2.53 5.01 -5.03
C SER A 372 -1.63 4.54 -3.89
N PHE A 373 -0.91 3.43 -4.09
CA PHE A 373 0.08 2.87 -3.17
C PHE A 373 1.53 3.05 -3.67
N ALA A 374 1.71 3.50 -4.91
CA ALA A 374 2.99 4.00 -5.42
C ALA A 374 3.25 5.45 -4.99
N ALA A 375 2.24 6.33 -5.06
CA ALA A 375 2.34 7.73 -4.66
C ALA A 375 2.83 7.94 -3.21
N PRO A 376 2.32 7.22 -2.19
CA PRO A 376 2.81 7.36 -0.82
C PRO A 376 4.27 6.93 -0.66
N GLN A 377 4.78 5.99 -1.45
CA GLN A 377 6.20 5.63 -1.42
C GLN A 377 7.05 6.81 -1.91
N LEU A 378 6.66 7.47 -2.99
CA LEU A 378 7.32 8.70 -3.46
C LEU A 378 7.22 9.82 -2.42
N ALA A 379 6.10 9.94 -1.71
CA ALA A 379 5.92 10.92 -0.65
C ALA A 379 6.88 10.67 0.51
N ALA A 380 7.02 9.41 0.93
CA ALA A 380 7.92 9.04 2.01
C ALA A 380 9.39 9.20 1.62
N ILE A 381 9.80 8.75 0.43
CA ILE A 381 11.16 8.99 -0.10
C ILE A 381 11.46 10.48 -0.15
N SER A 382 10.52 11.29 -0.64
CA SER A 382 10.67 12.76 -0.68
C SER A 382 10.88 13.33 0.73
N ALA A 383 10.25 12.76 1.76
CA ALA A 383 10.44 13.20 3.14
C ALA A 383 11.83 12.88 3.67
N LEU A 384 12.35 11.68 3.39
CA LEU A 384 13.71 11.30 3.77
C LEU A 384 14.76 12.17 3.06
N LEU A 385 14.59 12.39 1.77
CA LEU A 385 15.47 13.27 0.98
C LEU A 385 15.41 14.73 1.43
N TRP A 386 14.22 15.19 1.83
CA TRP A 386 14.05 16.51 2.42
C TRP A 386 14.82 16.64 3.73
N GLN A 387 14.70 15.67 4.64
CA GLN A 387 15.48 15.64 5.88
C GLN A 387 16.98 15.68 5.56
N ALA A 388 17.45 14.82 4.65
CA ALA A 388 18.86 14.76 4.25
C ALA A 388 19.38 16.11 3.72
N TYR A 389 18.65 16.75 2.82
CA TYR A 389 19.03 18.05 2.29
C TYR A 389 19.08 19.12 3.37
N GLN A 390 18.10 19.14 4.28
CA GLN A 390 18.02 20.13 5.35
C GLN A 390 19.18 20.00 6.35
N GLU A 391 19.58 18.77 6.68
CA GLU A 391 20.71 18.51 7.57
C GLU A 391 22.05 18.86 6.92
N GLN A 392 22.22 18.56 5.63
CA GLN A 392 23.45 18.84 4.89
C GLN A 392 23.61 20.33 4.52
N HIS A 393 22.50 21.02 4.24
CA HIS A 393 22.48 22.39 3.74
C HIS A 393 21.59 23.32 4.59
N PRO A 394 21.85 23.47 5.90
CA PRO A 394 20.96 24.18 6.84
C PRO A 394 20.74 25.66 6.50
N GLN A 395 21.60 26.25 5.65
CA GLN A 395 21.50 27.65 5.22
C GLN A 395 20.77 27.83 3.87
N GLN A 396 20.35 26.75 3.19
CA GLN A 396 19.75 26.79 1.84
C GLN A 396 18.28 26.35 1.81
N SER A 397 17.50 26.73 2.83
CA SER A 397 16.14 26.21 3.01
C SER A 397 15.12 26.64 1.95
N SER A 398 15.37 27.71 1.18
CA SER A 398 14.39 28.23 0.21
C SER A 398 14.18 27.35 -1.02
N ASP A 399 15.18 26.54 -1.37
CA ASP A 399 15.20 25.81 -2.66
C ASP A 399 14.98 24.30 -2.50
N ILE A 400 14.81 23.83 -1.27
CA ILE A 400 14.75 22.41 -0.90
C ILE A 400 13.70 21.62 -1.69
N VAL A 401 12.51 22.19 -1.90
CA VAL A 401 11.41 21.57 -2.66
C VAL A 401 11.87 21.20 -4.07
N ASN A 402 12.50 22.17 -4.74
CA ASN A 402 12.98 22.02 -6.11
C ASN A 402 14.16 21.05 -6.16
N LYS A 403 15.06 21.09 -5.18
CA LYS A 403 16.23 20.21 -5.11
C LYS A 403 15.84 18.75 -4.92
N VAL A 404 14.95 18.46 -3.98
CA VAL A 404 14.44 17.10 -3.75
C VAL A 404 13.69 16.59 -4.98
N THR A 405 12.80 17.42 -5.56
CA THR A 405 12.04 17.01 -6.74
C THR A 405 12.95 16.77 -7.95
N GLN A 406 13.92 17.64 -8.20
CA GLN A 406 14.86 17.48 -9.31
C GLN A 406 15.73 16.24 -9.11
N ALA A 407 16.25 16.00 -7.91
CA ALA A 407 17.02 14.80 -7.61
C ALA A 407 16.24 13.54 -7.97
N LEU A 408 14.96 13.44 -7.55
CA LEU A 408 14.09 12.31 -7.91
C LEU A 408 13.80 12.19 -9.41
N LYS A 409 13.74 13.31 -10.14
CA LYS A 409 13.44 13.31 -11.58
C LYS A 409 14.67 12.98 -12.44
N THR A 410 15.87 13.36 -12.01
CA THR A 410 17.10 13.21 -12.80
C THR A 410 17.93 11.99 -12.40
N HIS A 411 17.80 11.51 -11.16
CA HIS A 411 18.49 10.34 -10.64
C HIS A 411 17.55 9.15 -10.53
N VAL A 412 17.04 8.73 -11.70
CA VAL A 412 16.19 7.56 -11.85
C VAL A 412 17.00 6.39 -12.39
N ARG A 413 16.63 5.17 -12.01
CA ARG A 413 17.15 3.98 -12.67
C ARG A 413 16.47 3.84 -14.04
N PRO A 414 17.23 3.74 -15.15
CA PRO A 414 16.65 3.56 -16.47
C PRO A 414 15.74 2.33 -16.53
N SER A 415 14.56 2.49 -17.13
CA SER A 415 13.58 1.41 -17.28
C SER A 415 13.70 0.78 -18.66
N VAL A 416 13.81 -0.55 -18.71
CA VAL A 416 13.72 -1.31 -19.97
C VAL A 416 12.33 -1.22 -20.62
N LEU A 417 11.32 -0.78 -19.86
CA LEU A 417 9.95 -0.58 -20.33
C LEU A 417 9.78 0.71 -21.16
N GLY A 418 10.78 1.58 -21.15
CA GLY A 418 10.76 2.86 -21.88
C GLY A 418 9.86 3.92 -21.26
N SER A 419 10.08 5.17 -21.68
CA SER A 419 9.44 6.36 -21.11
C SER A 419 7.92 6.40 -21.33
N PHE A 420 7.44 5.77 -22.39
CA PHE A 420 6.00 5.61 -22.66
C PHE A 420 5.26 4.91 -21.50
N ASN A 421 5.92 3.94 -20.85
CA ASN A 421 5.32 3.15 -19.79
C ASN A 421 5.61 3.73 -18.40
N THR A 422 6.83 4.20 -18.15
CA THR A 422 7.27 4.57 -16.79
C THR A 422 7.59 6.04 -16.60
N GLY A 423 7.46 6.88 -17.64
CA GLY A 423 7.86 8.28 -17.58
C GLY A 423 9.38 8.44 -17.59
N LEU A 424 9.92 9.02 -16.53
CA LEU A 424 11.36 9.27 -16.40
C LEU A 424 12.15 7.97 -16.18
N GLY A 425 11.55 6.96 -15.55
CA GLY A 425 12.21 5.71 -15.20
C GLY A 425 11.70 5.13 -13.90
N LEU A 426 12.50 4.25 -13.29
CA LEU A 426 12.22 3.69 -11.97
C LEU A 426 12.80 4.62 -10.90
N VAL A 427 12.05 4.85 -9.83
CA VAL A 427 12.57 5.64 -8.70
C VAL A 427 13.86 5.00 -8.14
N ASP A 428 14.89 5.80 -7.92
CA ASP A 428 16.17 5.39 -7.34
C ASP A 428 16.51 6.33 -6.18
N ALA A 429 16.11 5.90 -4.98
CA ALA A 429 16.19 6.70 -3.78
C ALA A 429 17.65 6.97 -3.32
N ASP A 430 18.55 6.01 -3.53
CA ASP A 430 19.96 6.15 -3.13
C ASP A 430 20.72 7.04 -4.10
N SER A 431 20.50 6.89 -5.41
CA SER A 431 21.10 7.79 -6.41
C SER A 431 20.63 9.25 -6.22
N ALA A 432 19.35 9.44 -5.88
CA ALA A 432 18.82 10.76 -5.52
C ALA A 432 19.44 11.30 -4.23
N LEU A 433 19.71 10.45 -3.23
CA LEU A 433 20.41 10.84 -2.01
C LEU A 433 21.84 11.28 -2.30
N ASP A 434 22.60 10.51 -3.07
CA ASP A 434 23.98 10.85 -3.44
C ASP A 434 24.04 12.21 -4.14
N ASN A 435 23.07 12.50 -5.02
CA ASN A 435 22.96 13.82 -5.63
C ASN A 435 22.74 14.94 -4.60
N ILE A 436 21.81 14.75 -3.65
CA ILE A 436 21.52 15.72 -2.59
C ILE A 436 22.73 15.98 -1.69
N LEU A 437 23.49 14.93 -1.40
CA LEU A 437 24.69 14.99 -0.58
C LEU A 437 25.93 15.46 -1.36
N GLY A 438 25.88 15.47 -2.70
CA GLY A 438 26.97 15.84 -3.59
C GLY A 438 28.09 14.80 -3.65
N ARG A 439 27.74 13.50 -3.61
CA ARG A 439 28.67 12.37 -3.62
C ARG A 439 28.85 11.76 -5.01
#